data_AF-A0A7L4NQY4-F1
#
_entry.id   AF-A0A7L4NQY4-F1
#
_cell.length_a   1.000
_cell.length_b   1.000
_cell.length_c   1.000
_cell.angle_alpha   90.00
_cell.angle_beta   90.00
_cell.angle_gamma   90.00
#
_symmetry.space_group_name_H-M   'P 1'
#
loop_
_entity.id
_entity.type
_entity.pdbx_description
1 polymer ?
#
loop_
_entity_poly.entity_id
_entity_poly.type
_entity_poly.pdbx_seq_one_letter_code
_entity_poly.pdbx_strand_id
1 'polypeptide(L)' 'GCQAQCHSPSLPPTALRRELEELREEQQRLDEDTEQQEEAVPPAAYLTQLYYKISHIDWDYEADPTHVKGSEWPPGCPVP' A
#
# COMPACT_ATOMS: atom_id res chain seq x y z
N GLY A 1 19.95 52.67 16.41
CA GLY A 1 19.91 51.84 15.19
C GLY A 1 18.77 50.86 15.33
N CYS A 2 17.85 50.84 14.36
CA CYS A 2 16.58 50.13 14.44
C CYS A 2 16.75 48.60 14.51
N GLN A 3 16.16 47.96 15.53
CA GLN A 3 15.91 46.52 15.54
C GLN A 3 14.71 46.24 14.63
N ALA A 4 14.97 45.68 13.46
CA ALA A 4 13.92 45.07 12.65
C ALA A 4 13.50 43.76 13.34
N GLN A 5 12.41 43.80 14.10
CA GLN A 5 11.75 42.59 14.58
C GLN A 5 11.00 41.98 13.40
N CYS A 6 11.56 40.90 12.86
CA CYS A 6 10.91 40.02 11.90
C CYS A 6 9.72 39.33 12.57
N HIS A 7 8.59 40.02 12.69
CA HIS A 7 7.32 39.40 13.01
C HIS A 7 6.81 38.77 11.73
N SER A 8 6.90 37.44 11.65
CA SER A 8 6.13 36.68 10.67
C SER A 8 4.66 37.13 10.80
N PRO A 9 3.99 37.56 9.72
CA PRO A 9 2.60 37.98 9.82
C PRO A 9 1.78 36.76 10.26
N SER A 10 1.22 36.82 11.47
CA SER A 10 0.28 35.81 11.91
C SER A 10 -0.98 35.93 11.06
N LEU A 11 -1.29 34.87 10.33
CA LEU A 11 -2.53 34.79 9.57
C LEU A 11 -3.71 34.98 10.54
N PRO A 12 -4.76 35.70 10.13
CA PRO A 12 -5.92 35.88 10.98
C PRO A 12 -6.54 34.50 11.32
N PRO A 13 -7.14 34.33 12.51
CA PRO A 13 -7.67 33.03 12.95
C PRO A 13 -8.64 32.37 11.97
N THR A 14 -9.33 33.16 11.15
CA THR A 14 -10.24 32.70 10.10
C THR A 14 -9.52 32.13 8.88
N ALA A 15 -8.37 32.71 8.50
CA ALA A 15 -7.54 32.18 7.42
C ALA A 15 -6.91 30.84 7.82
N LEU A 16 -6.40 30.75 9.05
CA LEU A 16 -5.84 29.51 9.60
C LEU A 16 -6.88 28.39 9.69
N ARG A 17 -8.13 28.72 10.05
CA ARG A 17 -9.23 27.74 10.07
C ARG A 17 -9.56 27.21 8.68
N ARG A 18 -9.60 28.09 7.68
CA ARG A 18 -9.86 27.69 6.29
C ARG A 18 -8.74 26.80 5.75
N GLU A 19 -7.49 27.18 5.99
CA GLU A 19 -6.32 26.39 5.60
C GLU A 19 -6.30 25.01 6.28
N LEU A 20 -6.70 24.92 7.55
CA LEU A 20 -6.86 23.63 8.24
C LEU A 20 -7.97 22.76 7.65
N GLU A 21 -9.04 23.36 7.15
CA GLU A 21 -10.15 22.62 6.54
C GLU A 21 -9.77 22.11 5.15
N GLU A 22 -9.13 22.96 4.34
CA GLU A 22 -8.54 22.58 3.04
C GLU A 22 -7.51 21.45 3.19
N LEU A 23 -6.63 21.52 4.20
CA LEU A 23 -5.65 20.46 4.48
C LEU A 23 -6.30 19.16 4.94
N ARG A 24 -7.42 19.21 5.67
CA ARG A 24 -8.15 18.01 6.10
C ARG A 24 -8.85 17.33 4.93
N GLU A 25 -9.46 18.11 4.05
CA GLU A 25 -10.08 17.60 2.81
C GLU A 25 -9.03 16.98 1.89
N GLU A 26 -7.85 17.61 1.77
CA GLU A 26 -6.73 17.06 1.01
C GLU A 26 -6.20 15.76 1.63
N GLN A 27 -6.02 15.71 2.96
CA GLN A 27 -5.63 14.49 3.67
C GLN A 27 -6.64 13.37 3.43
N GLN A 28 -7.94 13.65 3.54
CA GLN A 28 -8.97 12.64 3.34
C GLN A 28 -8.94 12.10 1.91
N ARG A 29 -8.80 12.98 0.91
CA ARG A 29 -8.68 12.57 -0.49
C ARG A 29 -7.42 11.72 -0.74
N LEU A 30 -6.30 12.06 -0.09
CA LEU A 30 -5.07 11.29 -0.17
C LEU A 30 -5.21 9.93 0.50
N ASP A 31 -5.84 9.86 1.68
CA ASP A 31 -6.11 8.60 2.37
C ASP A 31 -6.97 7.67 1.49
N GLU A 32 -8.04 8.19 0.89
CA GLU A 32 -8.90 7.46 -0.04
C GLU A 32 -8.15 6.99 -1.31
N ASP A 33 -7.19 7.77 -1.81
CA ASP A 33 -6.34 7.41 -2.97
C ASP A 33 -5.27 6.38 -2.60
N THR A 34 -4.71 6.44 -1.37
CA THR A 34 -3.79 5.40 -0.86
C THR A 34 -4.49 4.07 -0.58
N GLU A 35 -5.72 4.07 -0.07
CA GLU A 35 -6.52 2.85 0.06
C GLU A 35 -6.77 2.19 -1.31
N GLN A 36 -6.90 3.00 -2.37
CA GLN A 36 -7.02 2.53 -3.76
C GLN A 36 -5.66 2.14 -4.38
N GLN A 37 -4.54 2.73 -3.95
CA GLN A 37 -3.20 2.46 -4.48
C GLN A 37 -2.45 1.30 -3.78
N GLU A 38 -2.80 0.92 -2.55
CA GLU A 38 -2.33 -0.36 -1.96
C GLU A 38 -2.75 -1.58 -2.80
N GLU A 39 -3.62 -1.38 -3.79
CA GLU A 39 -4.04 -2.37 -4.79
C GLU A 39 -3.01 -2.58 -5.92
N ALA A 40 -1.91 -1.82 -6.00
CA ALA A 40 -0.95 -1.89 -7.11
C ALA A 40 -0.14 -3.21 -7.21
N VAL A 41 -0.11 -4.01 -6.13
CA VAL A 41 0.06 -5.47 -6.21
C VAL A 41 -0.90 -6.05 -5.18
N PRO A 42 -1.94 -6.80 -5.56
CA PRO A 42 -2.82 -7.42 -4.58
C PRO A 42 -1.95 -8.21 -3.59
N PRO A 43 -2.07 -7.98 -2.27
CA PRO A 43 -1.27 -8.69 -1.26
C PRO A 43 -1.27 -10.22 -1.49
N ALA A 44 -2.37 -10.75 -2.02
CA ALA A 44 -2.50 -12.14 -2.44
C ALA A 44 -1.50 -12.56 -3.52
N ALA A 45 -1.28 -11.77 -4.57
CA ALA A 45 -0.35 -12.11 -5.64
C ALA A 45 1.11 -12.14 -5.16
N TYR A 46 1.47 -11.19 -4.28
CA TYR A 46 2.79 -11.18 -3.66
C TYR A 46 3.00 -12.40 -2.76
N LEU A 47 2.02 -12.72 -1.91
CA LEU A 47 2.10 -13.87 -1.01
C LEU A 47 2.17 -15.20 -1.80
N THR A 48 1.33 -15.38 -2.82
CA THR A 48 1.35 -16.58 -3.67
C THR A 48 2.72 -16.77 -4.33
N GLN A 49 3.31 -15.70 -4.88
CA GLN A 49 4.66 -15.76 -5.46
C GLN A 49 5.74 -16.07 -4.41
N LEU A 50 5.63 -15.51 -3.20
CA LEU A 50 6.58 -15.76 -2.13
C LEU A 50 6.54 -17.23 -1.67
N TYR A 51 5.34 -17.78 -1.45
CA TYR A 51 5.19 -19.19 -1.08
C TYR A 51 5.74 -20.11 -2.15
N TYR A 52 5.43 -19.85 -3.43
CA TYR A 52 5.98 -20.64 -4.53
C TYR A 52 7.52 -20.58 -4.60
N LYS A 53 8.13 -19.40 -4.40
CA LYS A 53 9.60 -19.27 -4.40
C LYS A 53 10.29 -20.03 -3.28
N ILE A 54 9.60 -20.23 -2.16
CA ILE A 54 10.15 -20.93 -0.98
C ILE A 54 9.91 -22.43 -1.10
N SER A 55 8.70 -22.85 -1.48
CA SER A 55 8.31 -24.26 -1.49
C SER A 55 8.57 -24.95 -2.82
N HIS A 56 8.56 -24.21 -3.93
CA HIS A 56 8.51 -24.73 -5.29
C HIS A 56 7.36 -25.71 -5.55
N ILE A 57 6.26 -25.60 -4.79
CA ILE A 57 5.08 -26.43 -4.95
C ILE A 57 4.00 -25.65 -5.70
N ASP A 58 3.47 -26.25 -6.75
CA ASP A 58 2.27 -25.82 -7.44
C ASP A 58 1.07 -26.65 -6.95
N TRP A 59 0.09 -26.02 -6.30
CA TRP A 59 -1.03 -26.70 -5.66
C TRP A 59 -2.19 -26.96 -6.63
N ASP A 60 -2.81 -28.14 -6.54
CA ASP A 60 -3.99 -28.51 -7.34
C ASP A 60 -5.26 -27.94 -6.70
N TYR A 61 -5.71 -26.78 -7.18
CA TYR A 61 -6.89 -26.08 -6.65
C TYR A 61 -8.24 -26.74 -7.03
N GLU A 62 -8.24 -27.72 -7.94
CA GLU A 62 -9.42 -28.51 -8.30
C GLU A 62 -9.55 -29.79 -7.45
N ALA A 63 -8.56 -30.07 -6.59
CA ALA A 63 -8.59 -31.20 -5.68
C ALA A 63 -9.66 -31.04 -4.59
N ASP A 64 -10.08 -32.18 -4.03
CA ASP A 64 -10.98 -32.20 -2.88
C ASP A 64 -10.39 -31.36 -1.71
N PRO A 65 -11.17 -30.47 -1.06
CA PRO A 65 -10.63 -29.55 -0.04
C PRO A 65 -10.02 -30.23 1.20
N THR A 66 -10.31 -31.51 1.43
CA THR A 66 -9.72 -32.28 2.52
C THR A 66 -8.38 -32.92 2.13
N HIS A 67 -8.00 -32.83 0.86
CA HIS A 67 -6.78 -33.38 0.29
C HIS A 67 -5.82 -32.27 -0.14
N VAL A 68 -4.65 -32.23 0.51
CA VAL A 68 -3.56 -31.37 0.10
C VAL A 68 -2.79 -32.06 -1.03
N LYS A 69 -2.93 -31.55 -2.26
CA LYS A 69 -2.33 -32.13 -3.47
C LYS A 69 -1.62 -31.06 -4.28
N GLY A 70 -0.41 -31.33 -4.75
CA GLY A 70 0.38 -30.41 -5.57
C GLY A 70 1.58 -31.11 -6.23
N SER A 71 2.28 -30.39 -7.09
CA SER A 71 3.49 -30.83 -7.78
C SER A 71 4.70 -30.04 -7.28
N GLU A 72 5.74 -30.72 -6.83
CA GLU A 72 7.01 -30.09 -6.45
C GLU A 72 7.91 -29.98 -7.69
N TRP A 73 8.30 -28.76 -8.03
CA TRP A 73 9.18 -28.49 -9.15
C TRP A 73 10.61 -28.29 -8.65
N PRO A 74 11.58 -29.14 -9.03
CA PRO A 74 12.96 -28.95 -8.61
C PRO A 74 13.52 -27.65 -9.20
N PRO A 75 14.37 -26.92 -8.43
CA PRO A 75 14.93 -25.66 -8.89
C PRO A 75 15.75 -25.87 -10.17
N GLY A 76 15.34 -25.20 -11.25
CA GLY A 76 16.01 -25.25 -12.56
C GLY A 76 15.22 -25.98 -13.66
N CYS A 77 14.10 -26.62 -13.35
CA CYS A 77 13.14 -27.00 -14.39
C CYS A 77 12.32 -25.78 -14.82
N PRO A 78 12.22 -25.46 -16.13
CA PRO A 78 11.39 -24.36 -16.59
C PRO A 78 9.92 -24.70 -16.29
N VAL A 79 9.26 -23.82 -15.55
CA VAL A 79 7.80 -23.80 -15.46
C VAL A 79 7.22 -23.53 -16.85
N PRO A 80 6.20 -24.28 -17.30
CA PRO A 80 5.50 -24.00 -18.56
C PRO A 80 4.73 -22.66 -18.52
#